data_AF-N6TPR8-F1
#
_entry.id   AF-N6TPR8-F1
#
_cell.length_a   1.000
_cell.length_b   1.000
_cell.length_c   1.000
_cell.angle_alpha   90.00
_cell.angle_beta   90.00
_cell.angle_gamma   90.00
#
_symmetry.space_group_name_H-M   'P 1'
#
loop_
_entity.id
_entity.type
_entity.pdbx_description
1 polymer ?
#
loop_
_entity_poly.entity_id
_entity_poly.type
_entity_poly.pdbx_seq_one_letter_code
_entity_poly.pdbx_strand_id
1 'polypeptide(L)'
;MEVEMDGRLPFLDVLVTRKTNGKLAHRVYRKPTHTDRYLHSGSNHHPSQKRGVIKTITERARRICDPSELERELKHLERAFGWNGYSKNEFNRAIRPRNSGGRSEKTDTHDERKGWPCLPYIHGVTDRIGSILEKHRVKTVFKPTRTIHQESTEFHSVVAEHVSAPQNVV
;
A
#
# COMPACT_ATOMS: atom_id res chain seq x y z
N MET A 1 6.97 -12.92 -26.51
CA MET A 1 8.36 -12.48 -26.28
C MET A 1 8.34 -10.97 -26.08
N GLU A 2 9.14 -10.42 -25.18
CA GLU A 2 9.26 -8.96 -25.03
C GLU A 2 10.10 -8.37 -26.17
N VAL A 3 9.75 -7.17 -26.62
CA VAL A 3 10.35 -6.54 -27.81
C VAL A 3 10.96 -5.20 -27.42
N GLU A 4 12.21 -4.98 -27.79
CA GLU A 4 12.89 -3.70 -27.64
C GLU A 4 12.41 -2.72 -28.73
N MET A 5 11.98 -1.53 -28.32
CA MET A 5 11.60 -0.44 -29.23
C MET A 5 12.28 0.85 -28.78
N ASP A 6 12.89 1.59 -29.71
CA ASP A 6 13.60 2.85 -29.45
C ASP A 6 14.68 2.75 -28.35
N GLY A 7 15.40 1.62 -28.31
CA GLY A 7 16.42 1.35 -27.29
C GLY A 7 15.85 1.10 -25.90
N ARG A 8 14.56 0.78 -25.78
CA ARG A 8 13.84 0.56 -24.53
C ARG A 8 13.16 -0.80 -24.53
N LEU A 9 13.42 -1.58 -23.48
CA LEU A 9 12.82 -2.88 -23.27
C LEU A 9 12.06 -2.89 -21.93
N PRO A 10 10.72 -2.94 -21.96
CA PRO A 10 9.93 -3.12 -20.75
C PRO A 10 9.91 -4.60 -20.34
N PHE A 11 10.52 -4.93 -19.20
CA PHE A 11 10.50 -6.27 -18.58
C PHE A 11 9.90 -6.18 -17.18
N LEU A 12 8.78 -6.87 -16.95
CA LEU A 12 8.01 -6.81 -15.70
C LEU A 12 7.69 -5.36 -15.26
N ASP A 13 8.23 -4.94 -14.11
CA ASP A 13 8.11 -3.60 -13.53
C ASP A 13 9.36 -2.72 -13.75
N VAL A 14 10.26 -3.13 -14.65
CA VAL A 14 11.50 -2.43 -15.00
C VAL A 14 11.50 -2.02 -16.46
N LEU A 15 11.83 -0.76 -16.73
CA LEU A 15 12.12 -0.28 -18.07
C LEU A 15 13.63 -0.19 -18.22
N VAL A 16 14.19 -1.10 -19.01
CA VAL A 16 15.60 -1.08 -19.37
C VAL A 16 15.79 -0.17 -20.57
N THR A 17 16.74 0.75 -20.52
CA THR A 17 17.06 1.69 -21.61
C THR A 17 18.54 1.59 -21.96
N ARG A 18 18.88 1.42 -23.23
CA ARG A 18 20.27 1.45 -23.70
C ARG A 18 20.74 2.91 -23.81
N LYS A 19 21.79 3.27 -23.07
CA LYS A 19 22.45 4.58 -23.16
C LYS A 19 23.40 4.61 -24.38
N THR A 20 23.71 5.82 -24.85
CA THR A 20 24.63 6.04 -25.98
C THR A 20 26.04 5.52 -25.73
N ASN A 21 26.46 5.43 -24.46
CA ASN A 21 27.74 4.87 -24.04
C ASN A 21 27.73 3.33 -23.90
N GLY A 22 26.68 2.66 -24.40
CA GLY A 22 26.53 1.20 -24.34
C GLY A 22 26.12 0.64 -22.98
N LYS A 23 26.02 1.46 -21.93
CA LYS A 23 25.53 1.03 -20.61
C LYS A 23 24.01 0.92 -20.60
N LEU A 24 23.48 0.08 -19.72
CA LEU A 24 22.04 0.03 -19.47
C LEU A 24 21.67 1.06 -18.41
N ALA A 25 20.47 1.61 -18.57
CA ALA A 25 19.77 2.33 -17.53
C ALA A 25 18.51 1.58 -17.14
N HIS A 26 18.07 1.75 -15.90
CA HIS A 26 16.83 1.16 -15.42
C HIS A 26 16.00 2.15 -14.61
N ARG A 27 14.68 2.08 -14.81
CA ARG A 27 13.67 2.82 -14.04
C ARG A 27 12.41 1.98 -13.89
N VAL A 28 11.50 2.38 -13.00
CA VAL A 28 10.20 1.71 -12.87
C VAL A 28 9.42 1.83 -14.19
N TYR A 29 9.01 0.69 -14.73
CA TYR A 29 8.08 0.65 -15.84
C TYR A 29 6.64 0.76 -15.34
N ARG A 30 5.87 1.63 -16.00
CA ARG A 30 4.43 1.75 -15.82
C ARG A 30 3.78 1.41 -17.15
N LYS A 31 2.85 0.45 -17.13
CA LYS A 31 2.02 0.15 -18.30
C LYS A 31 1.24 1.40 -18.74
N PRO A 32 0.88 1.54 -20.02
CA PRO A 32 0.07 2.67 -20.49
C PRO A 32 -1.27 2.84 -19.75
N THR A 33 -1.81 1.76 -19.18
CA THR A 33 -3.04 1.75 -18.38
C THR A 33 -2.85 2.10 -16.91
N HIS A 34 -1.62 2.37 -16.46
CA HIS A 34 -1.33 2.70 -15.07
C HIS A 34 -1.85 4.10 -14.73
N THR A 35 -2.79 4.18 -13.80
CA THR A 35 -3.50 5.43 -13.46
C THR A 35 -2.91 6.20 -12.28
N ASP A 36 -1.84 5.68 -11.65
CA ASP A 36 -1.28 6.24 -10.42
C ASP A 36 -2.30 6.34 -9.26
N ARG A 37 -3.39 5.56 -9.33
CA ARG A 37 -4.39 5.47 -8.27
C ARG A 37 -3.94 4.47 -7.21
N TYR A 38 -3.58 4.99 -6.05
CA TYR A 38 -3.14 4.23 -4.87
C TYR A 38 -4.22 4.28 -3.79
N LEU A 39 -3.92 3.72 -2.62
CA LEU A 39 -4.80 3.82 -1.46
C LEU A 39 -4.96 5.29 -1.05
N HIS A 40 -6.15 5.85 -1.22
CA HIS A 40 -6.43 7.26 -0.94
C HIS A 40 -6.27 7.58 0.56
N SER A 41 -5.78 8.78 0.90
CA SER A 41 -5.51 9.20 2.29
C SER A 41 -6.74 9.16 3.20
N GLY A 42 -7.90 9.53 2.65
CA GLY A 42 -9.21 9.50 3.32
C GLY A 42 -9.83 8.12 3.49
N SER A 43 -9.22 7.05 2.95
CA SER A 43 -9.77 5.69 3.09
C SER A 43 -9.76 5.24 4.55
N ASN A 44 -10.77 4.46 4.95
CA ASN A 44 -10.90 3.90 6.31
C ASN A 44 -9.90 2.76 6.57
N HIS A 45 -8.63 3.12 6.61
CA HIS A 45 -7.50 2.23 6.90
C HIS A 45 -6.68 2.80 8.05
N HIS A 46 -6.08 1.91 8.82
CA HIS A 46 -5.18 2.32 9.90
C HIS A 46 -3.99 3.14 9.32
N PRO A 47 -3.53 4.22 9.97
CA PRO A 47 -2.48 5.09 9.44
C PRO A 47 -1.17 4.37 9.07
N SER A 48 -0.83 3.26 9.76
CA SER A 48 0.34 2.45 9.43
C SER A 48 0.24 1.78 8.05
N GLN A 49 -0.95 1.36 7.64
CA GLN A 49 -1.20 0.72 6.34
C GLN A 49 -1.04 1.73 5.22
N LYS A 50 -1.67 2.91 5.36
CA LYS A 50 -1.54 4.03 4.41
C LYS A 50 -0.08 4.44 4.22
N ARG A 51 0.66 4.59 5.33
CA ARG A 51 2.12 4.84 5.29
C ARG A 51 2.89 3.69 4.64
N GLY A 52 2.48 2.44 4.89
CA GLY A 52 3.06 1.25 4.30
C GLY A 52 2.99 1.24 2.78
N VAL A 53 1.86 1.67 2.20
CA VAL A 53 1.70 1.79 0.73
C VAL A 53 2.73 2.75 0.13
N ILE A 54 2.86 3.95 0.70
CA ILE A 54 3.88 4.93 0.27
C ILE A 54 5.29 4.33 0.37
N LYS A 55 5.59 3.70 1.51
CA LYS A 55 6.90 3.11 1.76
C LYS A 55 7.23 2.02 0.75
N THR A 56 6.32 1.08 0.51
CA THR A 56 6.55 -0.05 -0.40
C THR A 56 6.80 0.43 -1.83
N ILE A 57 6.01 1.39 -2.32
CA ILE A 57 6.16 1.92 -3.68
C ILE A 57 7.47 2.71 -3.83
N THR A 58 7.81 3.53 -2.85
CA THR A 58 9.09 4.26 -2.86
C THR A 58 10.30 3.34 -2.72
N GLU A 59 10.19 2.29 -1.90
CA GLU A 59 11.26 1.30 -1.75
C GLU A 59 11.47 0.50 -3.04
N ARG A 60 10.38 0.19 -3.76
CA ARG A 60 10.47 -0.39 -5.11
C ARG A 60 11.23 0.54 -6.06
N ALA A 61 10.92 1.83 -6.07
CA ALA A 61 11.66 2.81 -6.87
C ALA A 61 13.16 2.84 -6.53
N ARG A 62 13.52 2.79 -5.24
CA ARG A 62 14.93 2.74 -4.80
C ARG A 62 15.67 1.49 -5.25
N ARG A 63 14.98 0.35 -5.34
CA ARG A 63 15.56 -0.93 -5.79
C ARG A 63 15.69 -1.02 -7.31
N ILE A 64 14.74 -0.42 -8.03
CA ILE A 64 14.62 -0.57 -9.49
C ILE A 64 15.30 0.55 -10.27
N CYS A 65 15.38 1.77 -9.73
CA CYS A 65 15.90 2.92 -10.47
C CYS A 65 17.41 3.08 -10.30
N ASP A 66 18.08 3.46 -11.39
CA ASP A 66 19.45 3.94 -11.32
C ASP A 66 19.52 5.21 -10.45
N PRO A 67 20.68 5.52 -9.85
CA PRO A 67 20.87 6.78 -9.12
C PRO A 67 20.51 8.03 -9.93
N SER A 68 20.77 8.03 -11.25
CA SER A 68 20.41 9.14 -12.14
C SER A 68 18.90 9.30 -12.36
N GLU A 69 18.14 8.23 -12.15
CA GLU A 69 16.72 8.13 -12.46
C GLU A 69 15.82 8.18 -11.22
N LEU A 70 16.40 7.88 -10.05
CA LEU A 70 15.68 7.81 -8.79
C LEU A 70 14.98 9.13 -8.43
N GLU A 71 15.66 10.28 -8.59
CA GLU A 71 15.07 11.58 -8.25
C GLU A 71 13.84 11.90 -9.10
N ARG A 72 13.88 11.57 -10.39
CA ARG A 72 12.74 11.73 -11.30
C ARG A 72 11.56 10.86 -10.86
N GLU A 73 11.85 9.64 -10.46
CA GLU A 73 10.86 8.69 -9.98
C GLU A 73 10.24 9.14 -8.64
N LEU A 74 11.05 9.64 -7.70
CA LEU A 74 10.55 10.17 -6.42
C LEU A 74 9.63 11.39 -6.62
N LYS A 75 9.99 12.31 -7.53
CA LYS A 75 9.12 13.44 -7.89
C LYS A 75 7.81 12.99 -8.54
N HIS A 76 7.85 11.92 -9.34
CA HIS A 76 6.62 11.32 -9.87
C HIS A 76 5.74 10.78 -8.76
N LEU A 77 6.31 10.01 -7.83
CA LEU A 77 5.57 9.44 -6.70
C LEU A 77 5.01 10.52 -5.77
N GLU A 78 5.75 11.58 -5.49
CA GLU A 78 5.26 12.71 -4.69
C GLU A 78 3.98 13.31 -5.29
N ARG A 79 3.98 13.58 -6.61
CA ARG A 79 2.81 14.10 -7.32
C ARG A 79 1.66 13.11 -7.33
N ALA A 80 1.94 11.85 -7.63
CA ALA A 80 0.94 10.79 -7.66
C ALA A 80 0.26 10.64 -6.29
N PHE A 81 1.02 10.57 -5.19
CA PHE A 81 0.44 10.53 -3.85
C PHE A 81 -0.29 11.83 -3.48
N GLY A 82 0.16 12.98 -3.98
CA GLY A 82 -0.59 14.24 -3.91
C GLY A 82 -2.00 14.13 -4.50
N TRP A 83 -2.14 13.54 -5.69
CA TRP A 83 -3.45 13.27 -6.31
C TRP A 83 -4.28 12.21 -5.56
N ASN A 84 -3.65 11.38 -4.73
CA ASN A 84 -4.33 10.44 -3.84
C ASN A 84 -4.62 11.04 -2.44
N GLY A 85 -4.53 12.36 -2.30
CA GLY A 85 -4.92 13.11 -1.11
C GLY A 85 -3.88 13.15 0.00
N TYR A 86 -2.63 12.76 -0.26
CA TYR A 86 -1.55 12.86 0.73
C TYR A 86 -0.86 14.21 0.65
N SER A 87 -0.55 14.78 1.82
CA SER A 87 0.31 15.96 1.90
C SER A 87 1.78 15.61 1.64
N LYS A 88 2.55 16.60 1.18
CA LYS A 88 4.02 16.47 1.01
C LYS A 88 4.71 16.03 2.31
N ASN A 89 4.22 16.49 3.45
CA ASN A 89 4.76 16.14 4.76
C ASN A 89 4.53 14.65 5.09
N GLU A 90 3.36 14.10 4.76
CA GLU A 90 3.07 12.69 4.94
C GLU A 90 3.94 11.80 4.08
N PHE A 91 4.11 12.18 2.81
CA PHE A 91 5.01 11.50 1.88
C PHE A 91 6.45 11.51 2.41
N ASN A 92 6.98 12.69 2.73
CA ASN A 92 8.34 12.84 3.24
C ASN A 92 8.57 12.07 4.55
N ARG A 93 7.58 12.06 5.46
CA ARG A 93 7.65 11.30 6.70
C ARG A 93 7.65 9.79 6.45
N ALA A 94 6.94 9.31 5.43
CA ALA A 94 6.87 7.89 5.11
C ALA A 94 8.18 7.35 4.51
N ILE A 95 8.90 8.18 3.74
CA ILE A 95 10.13 7.77 3.03
C ILE A 95 11.41 7.93 3.86
N ARG A 96 11.33 8.62 5.01
CA ARG A 96 12.48 8.80 5.90
C ARG A 96 13.04 7.44 6.32
N PRO A 97 14.37 7.27 6.32
CA PRO A 97 15.00 6.10 6.90
C PRO A 97 14.53 5.97 8.35
N ARG A 98 14.24 4.74 8.77
CA ARG A 98 14.01 4.48 10.18
C ARG A 98 15.36 4.68 10.86
N ASN A 99 15.52 5.71 11.71
CA ASN A 99 16.70 5.85 12.54
C ASN A 99 16.87 4.54 13.31
N SER A 100 17.87 3.74 12.92
CA SER A 100 18.24 2.47 13.55
C SER A 100 18.94 2.69 14.90
N GLY A 101 19.27 3.94 15.25
CA GLY A 101 20.00 4.29 16.48
C GLY A 101 19.20 4.27 17.79
N GLY A 102 18.25 3.34 17.96
CA GLY A 102 17.49 3.30 19.22
C GLY A 102 16.49 2.17 19.40
N ARG A 103 16.47 1.18 18.49
CA ARG A 103 15.84 -0.10 18.80
C ARG A 103 16.98 -1.02 19.17
N SER A 104 17.27 -1.12 20.46
CA SER A 104 17.86 -2.35 21.00
C SER A 104 17.18 -3.50 20.29
N GLU A 105 17.97 -4.46 19.81
CA GLU A 105 17.50 -5.80 19.50
C GLU A 105 16.71 -6.25 20.72
N LYS A 106 15.40 -5.97 20.71
CA LYS A 106 14.48 -6.69 21.55
C LYS A 106 14.55 -8.05 20.92
N THR A 107 15.38 -8.92 21.50
CA THR A 107 15.20 -10.35 21.40
C THR A 107 13.70 -10.58 21.44
N ASP A 108 13.13 -10.93 20.29
CA ASP A 108 11.78 -11.45 20.25
C ASP A 108 11.89 -12.72 21.09
N THR A 109 11.67 -12.59 22.40
CA THR A 109 11.32 -13.72 23.25
C THR A 109 10.18 -14.38 22.51
N HIS A 110 10.48 -15.52 21.92
CA HIS A 110 9.55 -16.41 21.25
C HIS A 110 8.53 -16.81 22.32
N ASP A 111 7.54 -15.94 22.57
CA ASP A 111 6.38 -16.26 23.38
C ASP A 111 5.49 -17.09 22.47
N GLU A 112 5.92 -18.34 22.30
CA GLU A 112 5.26 -19.34 21.49
C GLU A 112 3.79 -19.40 21.95
N ARG A 113 2.89 -19.02 21.03
CA ARG A 113 1.42 -19.05 21.10
C ARG A 113 0.67 -17.77 21.46
N LYS A 114 1.29 -16.58 21.55
CA LYS A 114 0.48 -15.33 21.57
C LYS A 114 0.07 -14.90 20.16
N GLY A 115 -1.09 -15.37 19.72
CA GLY A 115 -1.77 -14.82 18.55
C GLY A 115 -2.00 -13.32 18.71
N TRP A 116 -1.76 -12.53 17.66
CA TRP A 116 -2.04 -11.10 17.68
C TRP A 116 -3.54 -10.87 17.45
N PRO A 117 -4.25 -10.18 18.37
CA PRO A 117 -5.65 -9.83 18.15
C PRO A 117 -5.79 -9.05 16.83
N CYS A 118 -6.71 -9.52 16.00
CA CYS A 118 -7.09 -8.87 14.75
C CYS A 118 -8.36 -8.06 14.97
N LEU A 119 -8.26 -6.73 14.94
CA LEU A 119 -9.39 -5.83 15.14
C LEU A 119 -9.81 -5.19 13.81
N PRO A 120 -11.12 -5.03 13.54
CA PRO A 120 -11.58 -4.16 12.46
C PRO A 120 -11.18 -2.71 12.77
N TYR A 121 -10.81 -1.93 11.74
CA TYR A 121 -10.33 -0.57 11.91
C TYR A 121 -11.51 0.41 11.98
N ILE A 122 -11.85 0.80 13.19
CA ILE A 122 -12.85 1.83 13.47
C ILE A 122 -12.11 3.02 14.03
N HIS A 123 -12.03 4.08 13.23
CA HIS A 123 -11.34 5.31 13.59
C HIS A 123 -11.78 5.83 14.97
N GLY A 124 -10.81 6.06 15.85
CA GLY A 124 -11.02 6.56 17.20
C GLY A 124 -11.41 5.52 18.24
N VAL A 125 -11.99 4.37 17.84
CA VAL A 125 -12.40 3.29 18.75
C VAL A 125 -11.29 2.25 18.86
N THR A 126 -10.99 1.58 17.75
CA THR A 126 -10.00 0.49 17.77
C THR A 126 -8.58 1.00 17.95
N ASP A 127 -8.32 2.27 17.63
CA ASP A 127 -7.06 2.94 17.97
C ASP A 127 -6.84 2.97 19.51
N ARG A 128 -7.89 3.29 20.29
CA ARG A 128 -7.82 3.31 21.76
C ARG A 128 -7.64 1.91 22.32
N ILE A 129 -8.39 0.93 21.80
CA ILE A 129 -8.25 -0.47 22.20
C ILE A 129 -6.82 -0.96 21.92
N GLY A 130 -6.28 -0.68 20.73
CA GLY A 130 -4.90 -1.00 20.39
C GLY A 130 -3.88 -0.36 21.31
N SER A 131 -4.08 0.90 21.70
CA SER A 131 -3.21 1.59 22.65
C SER A 131 -3.22 0.94 24.04
N ILE A 132 -4.39 0.48 24.52
CA ILE A 132 -4.50 -0.25 25.79
C ILE A 132 -3.77 -1.60 25.69
N LEU A 133 -4.01 -2.37 24.63
CA LEU A 133 -3.36 -3.66 24.40
C LEU A 133 -1.83 -3.52 24.31
N GLU A 134 -1.32 -2.46 23.67
CA GLU A 134 0.11 -2.19 23.58
C GLU A 134 0.76 -1.94 24.96
N LYS A 135 0.07 -1.26 25.88
CA LYS A 135 0.53 -1.08 27.27
C LYS A 135 0.71 -2.42 28.00
N HIS A 136 -0.12 -3.41 27.66
CA HIS A 136 -0.02 -4.78 28.18
C HIS A 136 0.88 -5.68 27.33
N ARG A 137 1.71 -5.12 26.44
CA ARG A 137 2.64 -5.82 25.55
C ARG A 137 1.95 -6.79 24.57
N VAL A 138 0.68 -6.53 24.24
CA VAL A 138 -0.07 -7.29 23.22
C VAL A 138 -0.05 -6.51 21.91
N LYS A 139 0.64 -7.08 20.90
CA LYS A 139 0.67 -6.50 19.54
C LYS A 139 -0.68 -6.73 18.87
N THR A 140 -1.25 -5.68 18.28
CA THR A 140 -2.56 -5.72 17.62
C THR A 140 -2.41 -5.53 16.12
N VAL A 141 -3.20 -6.26 15.34
CA VAL A 141 -3.31 -6.10 13.88
C VAL A 141 -4.65 -5.49 13.53
N PHE A 142 -4.65 -4.45 12.71
CA PHE A 142 -5.89 -3.82 12.24
C PHE A 142 -6.25 -4.32 10.84
N LYS A 143 -7.54 -4.61 10.62
CA LYS A 143 -8.11 -4.97 9.32
C LYS A 143 -9.13 -3.90 8.90
N PRO A 144 -9.28 -3.57 7.62
CA PRO A 144 -10.35 -2.67 7.17
C PRO A 144 -11.73 -3.26 7.51
N THR A 145 -12.70 -2.42 7.89
CA THR A 145 -14.02 -2.86 8.37
C THR A 145 -14.90 -3.46 7.28
N ARG A 146 -14.81 -2.94 6.05
CA ARG A 146 -15.53 -3.45 4.88
C ARG A 146 -14.60 -3.47 3.67
N THR A 147 -14.59 -4.60 2.97
CA THR A 147 -13.97 -4.73 1.66
C THR A 147 -15.05 -4.68 0.59
N ILE A 148 -14.74 -4.17 -0.60
CA ILE A 148 -15.69 -4.12 -1.73
C ILE A 148 -16.29 -5.51 -2.01
N HIS A 149 -15.49 -6.56 -1.81
CA HIS A 149 -15.96 -7.94 -1.92
C HIS A 149 -17.08 -8.27 -0.92
N GLN A 150 -16.93 -7.85 0.35
CA GLN A 150 -17.97 -8.08 1.36
C GLN A 150 -19.25 -7.32 1.04
N GLU A 151 -19.15 -6.06 0.58
CA GLU A 151 -20.33 -5.29 0.17
C GLU A 151 -21.02 -5.89 -1.07
N SER A 152 -20.24 -6.38 -2.03
CA SER A 152 -20.78 -7.02 -3.23
C SER A 152 -21.49 -8.35 -2.90
N THR A 153 -20.94 -9.16 -2.00
CA THR A 153 -21.57 -10.41 -1.55
C THR A 153 -22.88 -10.13 -0.79
N GLU A 154 -22.88 -9.12 0.08
CA GLU A 154 -24.08 -8.69 0.82
C GLU A 154 -25.17 -8.13 -0.12
N PHE A 155 -24.78 -7.35 -1.12
CA PHE A 155 -25.70 -6.85 -2.14
C PHE A 155 -26.31 -7.98 -2.96
N HIS A 156 -25.50 -8.98 -3.36
CA HIS A 156 -26.01 -10.16 -4.06
C HIS A 156 -26.97 -10.98 -3.19
N SER A 157 -26.71 -11.16 -1.89
CA SER A 157 -27.64 -11.86 -1.00
C SER A 157 -28.96 -11.10 -0.81
N VAL A 158 -28.91 -9.77 -0.65
CA VAL A 158 -30.12 -8.93 -0.50
C VAL A 158 -30.98 -8.95 -1.77
N VAL A 159 -30.35 -8.92 -2.95
CA VAL A 159 -31.06 -9.04 -4.23
C VAL A 159 -31.65 -10.43 -4.42
N ALA A 160 -30.92 -11.50 -4.04
CA ALA A 160 -31.42 -12.87 -4.14
C ALA A 160 -32.64 -13.12 -3.24
N GLU A 161 -32.67 -12.54 -2.04
CA GLU A 161 -33.82 -12.59 -1.14
C GLU A 161 -35.03 -11.81 -1.70
N HIS A 162 -34.81 -10.64 -2.30
CA HIS A 162 -35.88 -9.85 -2.92
C HIS A 162 -36.47 -10.49 -4.18
N VAL A 163 -35.66 -11.17 -4.99
CA VAL A 163 -36.13 -11.87 -6.18
C VAL A 163 -36.88 -13.17 -5.83
N SER A 164 -36.60 -13.75 -4.65
CA SER A 164 -37.29 -14.96 -4.16
C SER A 164 -38.53 -14.65 -3.31
N ALA A 165 -38.83 -13.38 -3.03
CA ALA A 165 -40.01 -13.00 -2.27
C ALA A 165 -41.29 -13.21 -3.12
N PRO A 166 -42.29 -13.96 -2.65
CA PRO A 166 -43.52 -14.17 -3.39
C PRO A 166 -44.23 -12.83 -3.61
N GLN A 167 -44.46 -12.47 -4.87
CA GLN A 167 -45.34 -11.37 -5.21
C GLN A 167 -46.76 -11.77 -4.80
N ASN A 168 -47.23 -11.24 -3.67
CA ASN A 168 -48.63 -11.34 -3.31
C ASN A 168 -49.43 -10.50 -4.30
N VAL A 169 -49.96 -11.17 -5.32
CA VAL A 169 -50.99 -10.63 -6.21
C VAL A 169 -52.31 -10.65 -5.43
N VAL A 170 -52.88 -9.46 -5.22
CA VAL A 170 -54.26 -9.26 -4.75
C VAL A 170 -55.20 -9.33 -5.95
#